data_AF-A0AAV0RJP0-F1
#
_entry.id   AF-A0AAV0RJP0-F1
#
_cell.length_a   1.000
_cell.length_b   1.000
_cell.length_c   1.000
_cell.angle_alpha   90.00
_cell.angle_beta   90.00
_cell.angle_gamma   90.00
#
_symmetry.space_group_name_H-M   'P 1'
#
loop_
_entity.id
_entity.type
_entity.pdbx_description
1 polymer ?
#
loop_
_entity_poly.entity_id
_entity_poly.type
_entity_poly.pdbx_seq_one_letter_code
_entity_poly.pdbx_strand_id
1 'polypeptide(L)'
;MVAAAASAAAAGGEVTYDGRSLMIGGQRKMLFSGSIHYPRSTPEMWPSLISKAKEGGIDVIATYIFWNLHELQSGQYDFNGGRDVVGFIKEVQAQGLYVFLRIGPFIEAERSYG
;
A
#
# COMPACT_ATOMS: atom_id res chain seq x y z
N MET A 1 29.36 -12.15 4.35
CA MET A 1 28.54 -12.60 3.20
C MET A 1 27.08 -12.43 3.60
N VAL A 2 26.46 -11.29 3.28
CA VAL A 2 25.04 -11.05 3.60
C VAL A 2 24.25 -11.74 2.50
N ALA A 3 23.50 -12.79 2.86
CA ALA A 3 22.63 -13.47 1.92
C ALA A 3 21.51 -12.51 1.50
N ALA A 4 21.45 -12.18 0.22
CA ALA A 4 20.29 -11.50 -0.35
C ALA A 4 19.11 -12.46 -0.26
N ALA A 5 18.14 -12.17 0.60
CA ALA A 5 16.89 -12.89 0.63
C ALA A 5 16.13 -12.59 -0.67
N ALA A 6 15.92 -13.61 -1.50
CA ALA A 6 15.07 -13.49 -2.67
C ALA A 6 13.65 -13.10 -2.21
N SER A 7 13.18 -11.93 -2.63
CA SER A 7 11.80 -11.49 -2.42
C SER A 7 10.87 -12.38 -3.25
N ALA A 8 10.31 -13.43 -2.64
CA ALA A 8 9.16 -14.11 -3.18
C ALA A 8 8.02 -13.10 -3.32
N ALA A 9 7.28 -13.14 -4.44
CA ALA A 9 6.07 -12.33 -4.59
C ALA A 9 5.14 -12.58 -3.39
N ALA A 10 4.47 -11.53 -2.89
CA ALA A 10 3.43 -11.65 -1.88
C ALA A 10 2.32 -12.60 -2.36
N ALA A 11 2.46 -13.89 -2.03
CA ALA A 11 1.44 -14.89 -2.27
C ALA A 11 0.33 -14.71 -1.22
N GLY A 12 -0.92 -14.83 -1.65
CA GLY A 12 -2.05 -14.87 -0.73
C GLY A 12 -1.87 -15.99 0.28
N GLY A 13 -2.16 -15.71 1.55
CA GLY A 13 -2.01 -16.67 2.63
C GLY A 13 -2.70 -16.17 3.89
N GLU A 14 -3.01 -17.10 4.79
CA GLU A 14 -3.54 -16.75 6.10
C GLU A 14 -2.56 -15.84 6.84
N VAL A 15 -3.08 -14.74 7.39
CA VAL A 15 -2.31 -13.79 8.20
C VAL A 15 -2.63 -14.05 9.66
N THR A 16 -1.63 -14.47 10.43
CA THR A 16 -1.72 -14.70 11.88
C THR A 16 -0.59 -13.99 12.60
N TYR A 17 -0.58 -14.03 13.93
CA TYR A 17 0.48 -13.46 14.74
C TYR A 17 0.61 -14.19 16.07
N ASP A 18 1.74 -14.01 16.74
CA ASP A 18 1.93 -14.38 18.13
C ASP A 18 2.73 -13.30 18.86
N GLY A 19 3.20 -13.59 20.08
CA GLY A 19 3.98 -12.65 20.90
C GLY A 19 5.35 -12.25 20.32
N ARG A 20 5.73 -12.73 19.13
CA ARG A 20 7.01 -12.39 18.48
C ARG A 20 6.86 -11.71 17.15
N SER A 21 5.93 -12.13 16.30
CA SER A 21 5.85 -11.61 14.92
C SER A 21 4.51 -11.87 14.24
N LEU A 22 4.29 -11.15 13.15
CA LEU A 22 3.33 -11.54 12.12
C LEU A 22 3.82 -12.81 11.39
N MET A 23 2.85 -13.59 10.93
CA MET A 23 3.05 -14.79 10.11
C MET A 23 2.13 -14.70 8.89
N ILE A 24 2.69 -14.94 7.71
CA ILE A 24 1.92 -14.97 6.45
C ILE A 24 2.15 -16.33 5.81
N GLY A 25 1.07 -17.10 5.61
CA GLY A 25 1.15 -18.47 5.10
C GLY A 25 1.97 -19.39 6.02
N GLY A 26 1.86 -19.20 7.34
CA GLY A 26 2.62 -19.97 8.35
C GLY A 26 4.10 -19.58 8.49
N GLN A 27 4.63 -18.65 7.68
CA GLN A 27 6.00 -18.18 7.79
C GLN A 27 6.08 -16.87 8.57
N ARG A 28 6.96 -16.82 9.58
CA ARG A 28 7.27 -15.57 10.29
C ARG A 28 7.91 -14.56 9.35
N LYS A 29 7.40 -13.33 9.36
CA LYS A 29 7.94 -12.23 8.57
C LYS A 29 8.10 -10.99 9.45
N MET A 30 9.28 -10.39 9.38
CA MET A 30 9.48 -9.01 9.82
C MET A 30 9.20 -8.14 8.60
N LEU A 31 8.18 -7.28 8.69
CA LEU A 31 7.73 -6.45 7.57
C LEU A 31 8.20 -5.02 7.76
N PHE A 32 8.84 -4.45 6.75
CA PHE A 32 9.16 -3.04 6.71
C PHE A 32 8.12 -2.32 5.85
N SER A 33 7.52 -1.25 6.40
CA SER A 33 6.50 -0.48 5.71
C SER A 33 6.95 0.94 5.42
N GLY A 34 6.58 1.45 4.23
CA GLY A 34 6.70 2.86 3.87
C GLY A 34 5.40 3.38 3.27
N SER A 35 5.19 4.68 3.38
CA SER A 35 3.95 5.32 2.92
C SER A 35 4.09 5.88 1.50
N ILE A 36 3.15 5.53 0.63
CA ILE A 36 2.95 6.18 -0.67
C ILE A 36 1.45 6.47 -0.81
N HIS A 37 1.09 7.74 -0.86
CA HIS A 37 -0.32 8.17 -1.03
C HIS A 37 -0.61 8.36 -2.52
N TYR A 38 -1.35 7.43 -3.13
CA TYR A 38 -1.63 7.43 -4.56
C TYR A 38 -2.22 8.75 -5.10
N PRO A 39 -3.07 9.52 -4.36
CA PRO A 39 -3.58 10.78 -4.89
C PRO A 39 -2.54 11.91 -4.96
N ARG A 40 -1.35 11.73 -4.37
CA ARG A 40 -0.26 12.71 -4.38
C ARG A 40 0.70 12.53 -5.58
N SER A 41 0.43 11.56 -6.47
CA SER A 41 1.19 11.32 -7.69
C SER A 41 0.26 10.86 -8.82
N THR A 42 0.74 10.87 -10.06
CA THR A 42 -0.09 10.43 -11.20
C THR A 42 0.00 8.90 -11.38
N PRO A 43 -1.00 8.26 -12.01
CA PRO A 43 -0.96 6.83 -12.29
C PRO A 43 0.32 6.36 -13.00
N GLU A 44 0.88 7.19 -13.88
CA GLU A 44 2.10 6.90 -14.63
C GLU A 44 3.35 6.88 -13.73
N MET A 45 3.31 7.59 -12.60
CA MET A 45 4.42 7.62 -11.63
C MET A 45 4.40 6.43 -10.67
N TRP A 46 3.24 5.82 -10.41
CA TRP A 46 3.10 4.77 -9.39
C TRP A 46 4.07 3.61 -9.58
N PRO A 47 4.24 3.03 -10.79
CA PRO A 47 5.14 1.89 -10.96
C PRO A 47 6.58 2.22 -10.52
N SER A 48 7.10 3.40 -10.90
CA SER A 48 8.45 3.82 -10.56
C SER A 48 8.61 4.10 -9.06
N LEU A 49 7.62 4.73 -8.43
CA LEU A 49 7.65 5.02 -6.99
C LEU A 49 7.65 3.72 -6.16
N ILE A 50 6.80 2.76 -6.55
CA ILE A 50 6.70 1.46 -5.88
C ILE A 50 7.98 0.65 -6.09
N SER A 51 8.57 0.65 -7.30
CA SER A 51 9.85 -0.05 -7.56
C SER A 51 10.97 0.49 -6.70
N LYS A 52 11.10 1.82 -6.60
CA LYS A 52 12.12 2.45 -5.76
C LYS A 52 11.93 2.15 -4.28
N ALA A 53 10.68 2.10 -3.80
CA ALA A 53 10.39 1.70 -2.43
C ALA A 53 10.79 0.24 -2.17
N LYS A 54 10.48 -0.65 -3.12
CA LYS A 54 10.91 -2.06 -3.06
C LYS A 54 12.42 -2.21 -3.04
N GLU A 55 13.13 -1.51 -3.93
CA GLU A 55 14.60 -1.46 -3.98
C GLU A 55 15.20 -0.91 -2.68
N GLY A 56 14.48 0.00 -2.01
CA GLY A 56 14.80 0.50 -0.67
C GLY A 56 14.57 -0.49 0.48
N GLY A 57 14.09 -1.71 0.19
CA GLY A 57 13.90 -2.77 1.19
C GLY A 57 12.54 -2.77 1.88
N ILE A 58 11.53 -2.12 1.30
CA ILE A 58 10.17 -2.09 1.84
C ILE A 58 9.40 -3.33 1.36
N ASP A 59 8.68 -3.98 2.28
CA ASP A 59 7.78 -5.11 1.99
C ASP A 59 6.31 -4.69 1.85
N VAL A 60 5.94 -3.57 2.50
CA VAL A 60 4.55 -3.12 2.63
C VAL A 60 4.40 -1.65 2.26
N ILE A 61 3.54 -1.36 1.27
CA ILE A 61 3.13 0.03 0.99
C ILE A 61 1.92 0.37 1.86
N ALA A 62 2.09 1.34 2.76
CA ALA A 62 1.00 1.96 3.48
C ALA A 62 0.39 3.10 2.64
N THR A 63 -0.94 3.17 2.60
CA THR A 63 -1.61 4.26 1.88
C THR A 63 -2.91 4.66 2.58
N TYR A 64 -3.21 5.95 2.57
CA TYR A 64 -4.49 6.47 3.03
C TYR A 64 -5.49 6.51 1.87
N ILE A 65 -6.77 6.29 2.17
CA ILE A 65 -7.87 6.56 1.24
C ILE A 65 -8.46 7.92 1.59
N PHE A 66 -8.39 8.86 0.65
CA PHE A 66 -8.77 10.26 0.87
C PHE A 66 -10.27 10.39 0.58
N TRP A 67 -11.11 10.27 1.62
CA TRP A 67 -12.56 10.26 1.47
C TRP A 67 -13.09 11.48 0.68
N ASN A 68 -12.57 12.66 1.01
CA ASN A 68 -12.91 13.93 0.35
C ASN A 68 -12.55 14.00 -1.15
N LEU A 69 -11.68 13.11 -1.64
CA LEU A 69 -11.38 12.99 -3.08
C LEU A 69 -12.30 12.01 -3.78
N HIS A 70 -12.81 11.01 -3.06
CA HIS A 70 -13.70 10.00 -3.62
C HIS A 70 -15.15 10.43 -3.58
N GLU A 71 -15.61 11.17 -2.58
CA GLU A 71 -16.99 11.61 -2.44
C GLU A 71 -17.06 13.14 -2.31
N LEU A 72 -16.88 13.86 -3.43
CA LEU A 72 -16.98 15.33 -3.45
C LEU A 72 -18.41 15.81 -3.24
N GLN A 73 -19.38 15.04 -3.70
CA GLN A 73 -20.80 15.22 -3.45
C GLN A 73 -21.33 13.96 -2.79
N SER A 74 -22.11 14.11 -1.72
CA SER A 74 -22.65 12.97 -0.97
C SER A 74 -23.40 12.00 -1.88
N GLY A 75 -23.04 10.72 -1.80
CA GLY A 75 -23.55 9.63 -2.63
C GLY A 75 -22.93 9.51 -4.02
N GLN A 76 -22.01 10.40 -4.43
CA GLN A 76 -21.34 10.36 -5.73
C GLN A 76 -19.86 10.02 -5.58
N TYR A 77 -19.50 8.80 -5.94
CA TYR A 77 -18.14 8.29 -5.81
C TYR A 77 -17.35 8.36 -7.13
N ASP A 78 -16.10 8.84 -7.06
CA ASP A 78 -15.17 8.88 -8.19
C ASP A 78 -13.85 8.17 -7.87
N PHE A 79 -13.55 7.13 -8.65
CA PHE A 79 -12.34 6.31 -8.57
C PHE A 79 -11.53 6.33 -9.88
N ASN A 80 -11.68 7.38 -10.70
CA ASN A 80 -10.97 7.47 -11.98
C ASN A 80 -9.61 8.18 -11.86
N GLY A 81 -8.70 7.87 -12.79
CA GLY A 81 -7.40 8.52 -12.92
C GLY A 81 -6.56 8.42 -11.64
N GLY A 82 -6.05 9.55 -11.14
CA GLY A 82 -5.27 9.59 -9.88
C GLY A 82 -6.06 9.21 -8.62
N ARG A 83 -7.37 8.94 -8.73
CA ARG A 83 -8.23 8.43 -7.65
C ARG A 83 -8.48 6.92 -7.76
N ASP A 84 -7.83 6.23 -8.70
CA ASP A 84 -7.98 4.77 -8.83
C ASP A 84 -7.18 4.01 -7.77
N VAL A 85 -7.81 3.85 -6.60
CA VAL A 85 -7.25 3.08 -5.49
C VAL A 85 -7.06 1.60 -5.85
N VAL A 86 -7.93 1.04 -6.70
CA VAL A 86 -7.86 -0.37 -7.10
C VAL A 86 -6.69 -0.59 -8.06
N GLY A 87 -6.52 0.30 -9.03
CA GLY A 87 -5.37 0.31 -9.94
C GLY A 87 -4.05 0.42 -9.18
N PHE A 88 -3.97 1.33 -8.21
CA PHE A 88 -2.80 1.46 -7.34
C PHE A 88 -2.50 0.17 -6.54
N ILE A 89 -3.52 -0.43 -5.90
CA ILE A 89 -3.34 -1.69 -5.14
C ILE A 89 -2.88 -2.82 -6.05
N LYS A 90 -3.44 -2.93 -7.26
CA LYS A 90 -3.03 -3.94 -8.26
C LYS A 90 -1.59 -3.74 -8.69
N GLU A 91 -1.13 -2.50 -8.84
CA GLU A 91 0.27 -2.21 -9.15
C GLU A 91 1.21 -2.65 -8.01
N VAL A 92 0.86 -2.35 -6.75
CA VAL A 92 1.63 -2.82 -5.57
C VAL A 92 1.69 -4.36 -5.55
N GLN A 93 0.56 -5.03 -5.80
CA GLN A 93 0.47 -6.49 -5.88
C GLN A 93 1.32 -7.05 -7.03
N ALA A 94 1.28 -6.43 -8.21
CA ALA A 94 2.06 -6.86 -9.38
C ALA A 94 3.57 -6.80 -9.12
N GLN A 95 4.01 -5.85 -8.29
CA GLN A 95 5.40 -5.75 -7.85
C GLN A 95 5.72 -6.68 -6.66
N GLY A 96 4.76 -7.46 -6.16
CA GLY A 96 4.95 -8.49 -5.14
C GLY A 96 5.04 -7.95 -3.71
N LEU A 97 4.57 -6.74 -3.47
CA LEU A 97 4.52 -6.11 -2.15
C LEU A 97 3.13 -6.29 -1.50
N TYR A 98 3.06 -6.15 -0.17
CA TYR A 98 1.79 -6.06 0.56
C TYR A 98 1.28 -4.62 0.61
N VAL A 99 -0.01 -4.46 0.89
CA VAL A 99 -0.63 -3.15 1.12
C VAL A 99 -1.16 -3.07 2.55
N PHE A 100 -0.87 -1.97 3.24
CA PHE A 100 -1.57 -1.57 4.46
C PHE A 100 -2.51 -0.41 4.15
N LEU A 101 -3.81 -0.73 4.05
CA LEU A 101 -4.85 0.27 3.80
C LEU A 101 -5.27 0.95 5.09
N ARG A 102 -5.14 2.27 5.11
CA ARG A 102 -5.69 3.14 6.14
C ARG A 102 -6.89 3.86 5.56
N ILE A 103 -8.02 3.18 5.66
CA ILE A 103 -9.32 3.66 5.19
C ILE A 103 -9.83 4.61 6.28
N GLY A 104 -10.14 5.86 5.93
CA GLY A 104 -10.51 6.94 6.87
C GLY A 104 -11.77 6.66 7.72
N PRO A 105 -12.76 7.58 7.81
CA PRO A 105 -12.98 8.72 6.93
C PRO A 105 -12.10 9.93 7.22
N PHE A 106 -11.51 10.01 8.41
CA PHE A 106 -10.52 11.02 8.80
C PHE A 106 -9.12 10.40 8.82
N ILE A 107 -8.16 11.03 8.14
CA ILE A 107 -6.80 10.52 7.96
C ILE A 107 -5.72 11.52 8.40
N GLU A 108 -6.11 12.77 8.70
CA GLU A 108 -5.24 13.94 8.83
C GLU A 108 -4.43 14.17 7.56
N ALA A 109 -3.35 13.40 7.40
CA ALA A 109 -2.52 13.31 6.19
C ALA A 109 -2.21 14.67 5.57
N GLU A 110 -2.02 15.71 6.40
CA GLU A 110 -1.78 17.10 6.00
C GLU A 110 -2.70 17.53 4.83
N ARG A 111 -3.96 17.07 4.87
CA ARG A 111 -4.95 17.30 3.83
C ARG A 111 -6.00 18.28 4.32
N SER A 112 -6.62 19.00 3.38
CA SER A 112 -7.73 19.88 3.69
C SER A 112 -8.85 19.11 4.38
N TYR A 113 -9.15 19.51 5.62
CA TYR A 113 -10.14 18.88 6.50
C TYR A 113 -9.76 17.49 7.04
N GLY A 114 -8.48 17.13 6.95
CA GLY A 114 -7.94 15.85 7.38
C GLY A 114 -8.32 14.69 6.47
#